data_AF-A0A1S4E2X6-F1
#
_entry.id   AF-A0A1S4E2X6-F1
#
_cell.length_a   1.000
_cell.length_b   1.000
_cell.length_c   1.000
_cell.angle_alpha   90.00
_cell.angle_beta   90.00
_cell.angle_gamma   90.00
#
_symmetry.space_group_name_H-M   'P 1'
#
loop_
_entity.id
_entity.type
_entity.pdbx_description
1 polymer ?
#
loop_
_entity_poly.entity_id
_entity_poly.type
_entity_poly.pdbx_seq_one_letter_code
_entity_poly.pdbx_strand_id
1 'polypeptide(L)'
;MSASRKFRTFKTTLTQKYILPSKDQPSLLQFPPKIYSHINQEDWESFVDARLSEEWEDYSCIQRERRSKCVYNHHMSRKGYANLVDELKITHDVSYRSTL
;
A
#
# COMPACT_ATOMS: atom_id res chain seq x y z
N MET A 1 8.13 -14.51 -7.11
CA MET A 1 7.30 -13.29 -7.24
C MET A 1 6.55 -13.31 -8.56
N SER A 2 5.21 -13.13 -8.56
CA SER A 2 4.41 -13.11 -9.79
C SER A 2 4.62 -11.82 -10.61
N ALA A 3 4.36 -11.88 -11.91
CA ALA A 3 4.49 -10.74 -12.83
C ALA A 3 3.69 -9.51 -12.34
N SER A 4 2.46 -9.72 -11.86
CA SER A 4 1.60 -8.65 -11.34
C SER A 4 2.21 -7.93 -10.13
N ARG A 5 2.87 -8.66 -9.22
CA ARG A 5 3.54 -8.05 -8.07
C ARG A 5 4.75 -7.23 -8.50
N LYS A 6 5.57 -7.76 -9.42
CA LYS A 6 6.73 -7.04 -9.98
C LYS A 6 6.28 -5.74 -10.66
N PHE A 7 5.22 -5.80 -11.47
CA PHE A 7 4.69 -4.62 -12.15
C PHE A 7 4.12 -3.57 -11.19
N ARG A 8 3.46 -4.00 -10.11
CA ARG A 8 3.02 -3.08 -9.05
C ARG A 8 4.21 -2.39 -8.38
N THR A 9 5.23 -3.15 -7.98
CA THR A 9 6.46 -2.60 -7.37
C THR A 9 7.17 -1.65 -8.33
N PHE A 10 7.22 -1.97 -9.62
CA PHE A 10 7.75 -1.10 -10.65
C PHE A 10 7.03 0.26 -10.67
N LYS A 11 5.70 0.28 -10.84
CA LYS A 11 4.91 1.52 -10.83
C LYS A 11 5.13 2.33 -9.55
N THR A 12 5.09 1.67 -8.39
CA THR A 12 5.33 2.34 -7.09
C THR A 12 6.73 2.95 -7.00
N THR A 13 7.75 2.26 -7.51
CA THR A 13 9.13 2.76 -7.53
C THR A 13 9.27 3.99 -8.41
N LEU A 14 8.64 3.99 -9.60
CA LEU A 14 8.64 5.15 -10.47
C LEU A 14 7.98 6.37 -9.82
N THR A 15 6.79 6.17 -9.23
CA THR A 15 6.07 7.25 -8.56
C THR A 15 6.86 7.83 -7.38
N GLN A 16 7.39 6.97 -6.51
CA GLN A 16 8.07 7.41 -5.27
C GLN A 16 9.44 8.04 -5.52
N LYS A 17 10.22 7.52 -6.47
CA LYS A 17 11.61 7.98 -6.68
C LYS A 17 11.75 9.11 -7.69
N TYR A 18 10.86 9.20 -8.66
CA TYR A 18 11.03 10.13 -9.79
C TYR A 18 9.90 11.15 -9.88
N ILE A 19 8.65 10.74 -9.65
CA ILE A 19 7.48 11.63 -9.80
C ILE A 19 7.31 12.53 -8.58
N LEU A 20 7.11 11.96 -7.40
CA LEU A 20 6.84 12.74 -6.18
C LEU A 20 7.95 13.74 -5.81
N PRO A 21 9.26 13.40 -5.91
CA PRO A 21 10.32 14.35 -5.60
C PRO A 21 10.43 15.51 -6.60
N SER A 22 9.92 15.32 -7.82
CA SER A 22 10.01 16.29 -8.91
C SER A 22 8.69 17.02 -9.15
N LYS A 23 7.73 16.94 -8.21
CA LYS A 23 6.40 17.55 -8.34
C LYS A 23 6.47 19.05 -8.63
N ASP A 24 7.46 19.74 -8.06
CA ASP A 24 7.67 21.18 -8.21
C ASP A 24 8.55 21.54 -9.42
N GLN A 25 9.10 20.55 -10.14
CA GLN A 25 10.00 20.73 -11.27
C GLN A 25 9.48 19.97 -12.51
N PRO A 26 8.55 20.57 -13.28
CA PRO A 26 7.95 19.91 -14.44
C PRO A 26 8.98 19.54 -15.54
N SER A 27 10.11 20.24 -15.61
CA SER A 27 11.20 19.94 -16.56
C SER A 27 11.83 18.56 -16.35
N LEU A 28 11.85 18.05 -15.10
CA LEU A 28 12.40 16.73 -14.78
C LEU A 28 11.44 15.58 -15.11
N LEU A 29 10.16 15.89 -15.28
CA LEU A 29 9.10 14.93 -15.60
C LEU A 29 8.84 14.80 -17.09
N GLN A 30 9.44 15.66 -17.92
CA GLN A 30 9.21 15.66 -19.36
C GLN A 30 9.65 14.35 -20.01
N PHE A 31 10.65 13.65 -19.49
CA PHE A 31 11.13 12.40 -20.07
C PHE A 31 11.21 11.28 -19.03
N PRO A 32 10.97 10.02 -19.43
CA PRO A 32 11.16 8.90 -18.54
C PRO A 32 12.63 8.82 -18.07
N PRO A 33 12.89 8.30 -16.86
CA PRO A 33 14.26 8.13 -16.37
C PRO A 33 15.08 7.27 -17.33
N LYS A 34 16.38 7.58 -17.49
CA LYS A 34 17.29 6.86 -18.41
C LYS A 34 17.31 5.33 -18.20
N ILE A 35 17.12 4.87 -16.96
CA ILE A 35 17.07 3.43 -16.62
C ILE A 35 15.84 2.75 -17.24
N TYR A 36 14.80 3.52 -17.54
CA TYR A 36 13.53 3.07 -18.11
C TYR A 36 13.27 3.69 -19.49
N SER A 37 14.31 3.83 -20.31
CA SER A 37 14.22 4.39 -21.68
C SER A 37 13.37 3.56 -22.65
N HIS A 38 12.92 2.37 -22.24
CA HIS A 38 12.03 1.50 -23.01
C HIS A 38 10.55 1.84 -22.85
N ILE A 39 10.21 2.78 -21.98
CA ILE A 39 8.83 3.29 -21.83
C ILE A 39 8.59 4.31 -22.95
N ASN A 40 7.46 4.21 -23.65
CA ASN A 40 7.10 5.19 -24.65
C ASN A 40 6.82 6.55 -24.00
N GLN A 41 7.09 7.62 -24.74
CA GLN A 41 6.88 8.98 -24.26
C GLN A 41 5.41 9.26 -23.90
N GLU A 42 4.47 8.83 -24.76
CA GLU A 42 3.03 9.00 -24.53
C GLU A 42 2.56 8.24 -23.28
N ASP A 43 3.03 6.99 -23.09
CA ASP A 43 2.74 6.20 -21.90
C ASP A 43 3.29 6.86 -20.63
N TRP A 44 4.47 7.48 -20.72
CA TRP A 44 5.08 8.19 -19.61
C TRP A 44 4.30 9.44 -19.21
N GLU A 45 3.92 10.27 -20.19
CA GLU A 45 3.13 11.48 -19.97
C GLU A 45 1.77 11.14 -19.34
N SER A 46 1.05 10.17 -19.92
CA SER A 46 -0.22 9.69 -19.38
C SER A 46 -0.06 9.13 -17.95
N PHE A 47 1.04 8.43 -17.68
CA PHE A 47 1.32 7.91 -16.36
C PHE A 47 1.63 9.00 -15.33
N VAL A 48 2.41 10.02 -15.70
CA VAL A 48 2.72 11.15 -14.81
C VAL A 48 1.45 11.91 -14.47
N ASP A 49 0.63 12.23 -15.47
CA ASP A 49 -0.65 12.93 -15.29
C ASP A 49 -1.59 12.15 -14.35
N ALA A 50 -1.76 10.85 -14.61
CA ALA A 50 -2.57 9.97 -13.76
C ALA A 50 -2.03 9.80 -12.32
N ARG A 51 -0.76 10.12 -12.06
CA ARG A 51 -0.16 10.05 -10.71
C ARG A 51 -0.15 11.39 -9.99
N LEU A 52 -0.28 12.49 -10.73
CA LEU A 52 -0.38 13.84 -10.19
C LEU A 52 -1.84 14.28 -10.00
N SER A 53 -2.80 13.54 -10.53
CA SER A 53 -4.22 13.81 -10.34
C SER A 53 -4.65 13.75 -8.88
N GLU A 54 -5.59 14.62 -8.50
CA GLU A 54 -6.16 14.68 -7.16
C GLU A 54 -6.84 13.36 -6.76
N GLU A 55 -7.59 12.75 -7.70
CA GLU A 55 -8.24 11.45 -7.50
C GLU A 55 -7.23 10.36 -7.09
N TRP A 56 -6.03 10.40 -7.66
CA TRP A 56 -4.99 9.43 -7.32
C TRP A 56 -4.45 9.67 -5.92
N GLU A 57 -4.20 10.91 -5.53
CA GLU A 57 -3.70 11.26 -4.20
C GLU A 57 -4.71 10.87 -3.13
N ASP A 58 -6.00 11.18 -3.33
CA ASP A 58 -7.08 10.81 -2.42
C ASP A 58 -7.19 9.30 -2.26
N TYR A 59 -7.24 8.57 -3.38
CA TYR A 59 -7.26 7.11 -3.35
C TYR A 59 -6.04 6.56 -2.61
N SER A 60 -4.85 7.08 -2.90
CA SER A 60 -3.57 6.68 -2.29
C SER A 60 -3.56 6.96 -0.78
N CYS A 61 -4.12 8.08 -0.35
CA CYS A 61 -4.26 8.48 1.05
C CYS A 61 -5.21 7.51 1.80
N ILE A 62 -6.41 7.27 1.26
CA ILE A 62 -7.39 6.35 1.84
C ILE A 62 -6.80 4.93 1.98
N GLN A 63 -6.06 4.45 0.99
CA GLN A 63 -5.40 3.13 1.08
C GLN A 63 -4.28 3.12 2.13
N ARG A 64 -3.50 4.19 2.25
CA ARG A 64 -2.49 4.34 3.31
C ARG A 64 -3.13 4.33 4.70
N GLU A 65 -4.24 5.04 4.90
CA GLU A 65 -4.99 5.05 6.15
C GLU A 65 -5.59 3.69 6.49
N ARG A 66 -6.17 2.99 5.51
CA ARG A 66 -6.66 1.62 5.71
C ARG A 66 -5.53 0.70 6.15
N ARG A 67 -4.34 0.85 5.55
CA ARG A 67 -3.16 0.07 5.91
C ARG A 67 -2.61 0.43 7.29
N SER A 68 -2.61 1.70 7.69
CA SER A 68 -2.12 2.12 9.01
C SER A 68 -2.99 1.60 10.15
N LYS A 69 -4.30 1.44 9.91
CA LYS A 69 -5.24 0.81 10.86
C LYS A 69 -5.08 -0.71 10.98
N CYS A 70 -4.30 -1.35 10.10
CA CYS A 70 -4.09 -2.80 10.11
C CYS A 70 -2.99 -3.17 11.13
N VAL A 71 -3.40 -3.47 12.37
CA VAL A 71 -2.50 -3.83 13.48
C VAL A 71 -1.76 -5.16 13.23
N TYR A 72 -2.41 -6.13 12.60
CA TYR A 72 -1.87 -7.47 12.39
C TYR A 72 -1.57 -7.73 10.91
N ASN A 73 -0.28 -7.79 10.57
CA ASN A 73 0.19 -8.01 9.19
C ASN A 73 -0.05 -9.43 8.68
N HIS A 74 -0.17 -10.39 9.59
CA HIS A 74 -0.33 -11.80 9.29
C HIS A 74 -1.59 -12.33 9.93
N HIS A 75 -2.35 -13.11 9.17
CA HIS A 75 -3.47 -13.87 9.70
C HIS A 75 -2.93 -15.21 10.22
N MET A 76 -2.69 -15.30 11.52
CA MET A 76 -2.33 -16.57 12.17
C MET A 76 -3.62 -17.27 12.61
N SER A 77 -3.84 -18.48 12.09
CA SER A 77 -5.04 -19.30 12.30
C SER A 77 -6.31 -18.79 11.58
N ARG A 78 -7.36 -19.63 11.52
CA ARG A 78 -8.66 -19.29 10.89
C ARG A 78 -9.35 -18.08 11.55
N LYS A 79 -8.98 -17.75 12.79
CA LYS A 79 -9.64 -16.73 13.62
C LYS A 79 -8.84 -15.41 13.76
N GLY A 80 -7.51 -15.40 13.61
CA GLY A 80 -6.69 -14.18 13.79
C GLY A 80 -6.49 -13.74 15.25
N TYR A 81 -5.59 -12.76 15.48
CA TYR A 81 -5.20 -12.30 16.83
C TYR A 81 -6.34 -11.70 17.65
N ALA A 82 -7.17 -10.84 17.06
CA ALA A 82 -8.25 -10.16 17.78
C ALA A 82 -9.21 -11.18 18.41
N ASN A 83 -9.65 -12.16 17.61
CA ASN A 83 -10.57 -13.20 18.07
C ASN A 83 -9.90 -14.19 19.04
N LEU A 84 -8.60 -14.50 18.86
CA LEU A 84 -7.86 -15.35 19.80
C LEU A 84 -7.72 -14.70 21.18
N VAL A 85 -7.44 -13.39 21.22
CA VAL A 85 -7.36 -12.63 22.47
C VAL A 85 -8.71 -12.61 23.17
N ASP A 86 -9.80 -12.42 22.43
CA ASP A 86 -11.15 -12.46 23.00
C ASP A 86 -11.52 -13.85 23.52
N GLU A 87 -11.16 -14.94 22.82
CA GLU A 87 -11.32 -16.30 23.33
C GLU A 87 -10.52 -16.54 24.62
N LEU A 88 -9.25 -16.11 24.67
CA LEU A 88 -8.44 -16.25 25.87
C LEU A 88 -9.03 -15.47 27.05
N LYS A 89 -9.51 -14.25 26.83
CA LYS A 89 -10.24 -13.47 27.84
C LYS A 89 -11.49 -14.20 28.33
N ILE A 90 -12.29 -14.76 27.40
CA ILE A 90 -13.49 -15.54 27.73
C ILE A 90 -13.11 -16.77 28.56
N THR A 91 -12.06 -17.53 28.18
CA THR A 91 -11.64 -18.72 28.94
C THR A 91 -11.11 -18.40 30.33
N HIS A 92 -10.44 -17.26 30.49
CA HIS A 92 -9.91 -16.83 31.79
C HIS A 92 -11.01 -16.34 32.74
N ASP A 93 -12.11 -15.80 32.20
CA ASP A 93 -13.29 -15.38 32.97
C ASP A 93 -14.15 -16.58 33.40
N VAL A 94 -14.25 -17.61 32.55
CA VAL A 94 -14.99 -18.85 32.88
C VAL A 94 -14.32 -19.66 34.01
N SER A 95 -13.00 -19.52 34.21
CA SER A 95 -12.30 -20.18 35.32
C SER A 95 -12.71 -19.67 36.71
N TYR A 96 -13.39 -18.52 36.84
CA TYR A 96 -13.89 -18.01 38.13
C TYR A 96 -15.28 -18.54 38.49
N ARG A 97 -15.97 -19.23 37.57
CA ARG A 97 -17.35 -19.70 37.78
C ARG A 97 -17.47 -21.18 38.20
N SER A 98 -16.34 -21.86 38.48
CA SER A 98 -16.33 -23.26 38.93
C SER A 98 -16.05 -23.44 40.43
N THR A 99 -16.23 -22.40 41.25
CA THR A 99 -16.28 -22.54 42.71
C THR A 99 -17.53 -21.86 43.26
N LEU A 100 -18.60 -22.66 43.38
CA LEU A 100 -19.71 -22.67 44.35
C LEU A 100 -21.02 -23.13 43.70
#